data_AF-A0A2E6SJW6-F1
#
_entry.id   AF-A0A2E6SJW6-F1
#
_cell.length_a   1.000
_cell.length_b   1.000
_cell.length_c   1.000
_cell.angle_alpha   90.00
_cell.angle_beta   90.00
_cell.angle_gamma   90.00
#
_symmetry.space_group_name_H-M   'P 1'
#
loop_
_entity.id
_entity.type
_entity.pdbx_description
1 polymer ?
#
loop_
_entity_poly.entity_id
_entity_poly.type
_entity_poly.pdbx_seq_one_letter_code
_entity_poly.pdbx_strand_id
1 'polypeptide(L)'
;MQLISDIFHVLLSLPSQHVIFGTLSTIFCIAAAWIYSHGSNSLKTIFLETSSWLVLINEMLFQINMIYYGTWSVKTSLPLEMCYISAILIPVYTRNRNFRLLKNWLFFAGFGGSFFAFLNTNLSEMSQIYISIHYFFAHGLVV
;
A
#
# COMPACT_ATOMS: atom_id res chain seq x y z
N MET A 1 -2.11 -33.54 -4.29
CA MET A 1 -0.86 -33.30 -5.05
C MET A 1 -1.06 -32.30 -6.19
N GLN A 2 -2.16 -32.40 -6.95
CA GLN A 2 -2.53 -31.45 -8.02
C GLN A 2 -2.62 -29.99 -7.55
N LEU A 3 -3.38 -29.72 -6.48
CA LEU A 3 -3.53 -28.35 -5.93
C LEU A 3 -2.20 -27.65 -5.59
N ILE A 4 -1.25 -28.39 -4.99
CA ILE A 4 0.06 -27.85 -4.63
C ILE A 4 0.87 -27.55 -5.90
N SER A 5 0.83 -28.46 -6.88
CA SER A 5 1.47 -28.25 -8.18
C SER A 5 0.92 -27.01 -8.88
N ASP A 6 -0.40 -26.82 -8.86
CA ASP A 6 -1.05 -25.67 -9.49
C ASP A 6 -0.67 -24.34 -8.81
N ILE A 7 -0.59 -24.32 -7.48
CA ILE A 7 -0.11 -23.16 -6.71
C ILE A 7 1.33 -22.81 -7.11
N PHE A 8 2.22 -23.79 -7.18
CA PHE A 8 3.61 -23.56 -7.63
C PHE A 8 3.67 -23.08 -9.08
N HIS A 9 2.82 -23.61 -9.96
CA HIS A 9 2.78 -23.21 -11.36
C HIS A 9 2.30 -21.77 -11.53
N VAL A 10 1.31 -21.34 -10.74
CA VAL A 10 0.85 -19.94 -10.70
C VAL A 10 1.98 -19.04 -10.20
N LEU A 11 2.65 -19.39 -9.09
CA LEU A 11 3.77 -18.61 -8.55
C LEU A 11 4.93 -18.46 -9.54
N LEU A 12 5.28 -19.53 -10.25
CA LEU A 12 6.33 -19.51 -11.27
C LEU A 12 5.94 -18.74 -12.53
N SER A 13 4.63 -18.59 -12.80
CA SER A 13 4.11 -17.84 -13.95
C SER A 13 3.97 -16.33 -13.71
N LEU A 14 4.24 -15.86 -12.49
CA LEU A 14 4.14 -14.43 -12.18
C LEU A 14 5.19 -13.60 -12.93
N PRO A 15 4.85 -12.39 -13.38
CA PRO A 15 5.83 -11.47 -13.95
C PRO A 15 6.97 -11.20 -12.96
N SER A 16 8.21 -11.18 -13.45
CA SER A 16 9.40 -10.97 -12.60
C SER A 16 9.34 -9.68 -11.78
N GLN A 17 8.73 -8.63 -12.33
CA GLN A 17 8.51 -7.36 -11.62
C GLN A 17 7.60 -7.53 -10.39
N HIS A 18 6.52 -8.32 -10.50
CA HIS A 18 5.61 -8.60 -9.39
C HIS A 18 6.34 -9.28 -8.24
N VAL A 19 7.11 -10.33 -8.58
CA VAL A 19 7.88 -11.09 -7.59
C VAL A 19 8.92 -10.21 -6.90
N ILE A 20 9.65 -9.38 -7.65
CA ILE A 20 10.69 -8.51 -7.08
C ILE A 20 10.08 -7.45 -6.16
N PHE A 21 9.10 -6.66 -6.64
CA PHE A 21 8.53 -5.57 -5.85
C PHE A 21 7.68 -6.06 -4.68
N GLY A 22 6.94 -7.16 -4.86
CA GLY A 22 6.22 -7.82 -3.78
C GLY A 22 7.15 -8.35 -2.70
N THR A 23 8.26 -9.00 -3.08
CA THR A 23 9.24 -9.51 -2.10
C THR A 23 9.91 -8.36 -1.35
N LEU A 24 10.37 -7.32 -2.06
CA LEU A 24 10.98 -6.15 -1.44
C LEU A 24 10.02 -5.46 -0.47
N SER A 25 8.77 -5.22 -0.89
CA SER A 25 7.78 -4.57 -0.04
C SER A 25 7.43 -5.43 1.19
N THR A 26 7.37 -6.77 1.05
CA THR A 26 7.19 -7.68 2.20
C THR A 26 8.34 -7.56 3.20
N ILE A 27 9.60 -7.55 2.72
CA ILE A 27 10.78 -7.37 3.57
C ILE A 27 10.71 -6.02 4.29
N PHE A 28 10.33 -4.95 3.59
CA PHE A 28 10.14 -3.63 4.19
C PHE A 28 9.05 -3.64 5.27
N CYS A 29 7.91 -4.29 5.04
CA CYS A 29 6.83 -4.41 6.03
C CYS A 29 7.30 -5.15 7.29
N ILE A 30 8.03 -6.26 7.13
CA ILE A 30 8.59 -7.03 8.25
C ILE A 30 9.61 -6.20 9.03
N ALA A 31 10.51 -5.50 8.32
CA ALA A 31 11.50 -4.63 8.95
C ALA A 31 10.84 -3.47 9.70
N ALA A 32 9.82 -2.84 9.11
CA ALA A 32 9.02 -1.79 9.73
C ALA A 32 8.32 -2.27 11.01
N ALA A 33 7.64 -3.43 10.95
CA ALA A 33 7.00 -4.03 12.11
C ALA A 33 8.00 -4.39 13.23
N TRP A 34 9.19 -4.86 12.86
CA TRP A 34 10.26 -5.16 13.80
C TRP A 34 10.81 -3.88 14.48
N ILE A 35 11.08 -2.83 13.71
CA ILE A 35 11.51 -1.52 14.24
C ILE A 35 10.43 -0.92 15.15
N TYR A 36 9.16 -1.00 14.73
CA TYR A 36 8.04 -0.49 15.52
C TYR A 36 7.89 -1.24 16.84
N SER A 37 8.04 -2.58 16.85
CA SER A 37 7.90 -3.40 18.06
C SER A 37 9.02 -3.18 19.08
N HIS A 38 10.26 -2.98 18.61
CA HIS A 38 11.44 -2.81 19.48
C HIS A 38 11.80 -1.34 19.76
N GLY A 39 11.14 -0.40 19.10
CA GLY A 39 11.37 1.04 19.26
C GLY A 39 10.79 1.62 20.56
N SER A 40 11.39 2.73 21.00
CA SER A 40 10.84 3.56 22.09
C SER A 40 9.51 4.21 21.69
N ASN A 41 8.71 4.67 22.66
CA ASN A 41 7.42 5.34 22.37
C ASN A 41 7.56 6.59 21.48
N SER A 42 8.68 7.30 21.59
CA SER A 42 9.00 8.43 20.71
C SER A 42 9.26 7.97 19.28
N LEU A 43 10.07 6.90 19.09
CA LEU A 43 10.33 6.33 17.77
C LEU A 43 9.06 5.80 17.11
N LYS A 44 8.18 5.13 17.88
CA LYS A 44 6.86 4.68 17.38
C LYS A 44 6.01 5.84 16.85
N THR A 45 6.01 6.96 17.56
CA THR A 45 5.23 8.14 17.17
C THR A 45 5.81 8.80 15.92
N ILE A 46 7.13 9.00 15.87
CA ILE A 46 7.82 9.53 14.69
C ILE A 46 7.59 8.62 13.48
N PHE A 47 7.70 7.31 13.67
CA PHE A 47 7.50 6.32 12.60
C PHE A 47 6.08 6.39 12.02
N LEU A 48 5.05 6.42 12.88
CA LEU A 48 3.64 6.54 12.45
C LEU A 48 3.36 7.88 11.75
N GLU A 49 3.91 8.98 12.26
CA GLU A 49 3.75 10.30 11.61
C GLU A 49 4.45 10.33 10.26
N THR A 50 5.70 9.88 10.20
CA THR A 50 6.49 9.86 8.97
C THR A 50 5.82 9.00 7.91
N SER A 51 5.46 7.75 8.23
CA SER A 51 4.75 6.85 7.30
C SER A 51 3.43 7.44 6.81
N SER A 52 2.65 8.08 7.70
CA SER A 52 1.39 8.72 7.32
C SER A 52 1.56 9.82 6.28
N TRP A 53 2.56 10.69 6.44
CA TRP A 53 2.86 11.74 5.47
C TRP A 53 3.42 11.19 4.17
N LEU A 54 4.22 10.13 4.27
CA LEU A 54 4.83 9.49 3.11
C LEU A 54 3.76 8.88 2.19
N VAL A 55 2.74 8.22 2.75
CA VAL A 55 1.59 7.71 2.00
C VAL A 55 0.87 8.83 1.25
N LEU A 56 0.58 9.95 1.91
CA LEU A 56 -0.06 11.10 1.27
C LEU A 56 0.78 11.69 0.14
N ILE A 57 2.08 11.86 0.36
CA ILE A 57 2.99 12.41 -0.65
C ILE A 57 3.06 11.47 -1.87
N ASN A 58 3.14 10.17 -1.63
CA ASN A 58 3.13 9.17 -2.70
C ASN A 58 1.85 9.25 -3.55
N GLU A 59 0.69 9.44 -2.92
CA GLU A 59 -0.58 9.63 -3.64
C GLU A 59 -0.61 10.92 -4.45
N MET A 60 -0.18 12.04 -3.85
CA MET A 60 -0.13 13.32 -4.56
C MET A 60 0.81 13.26 -5.78
N LEU A 61 1.98 12.65 -5.63
CA LEU A 61 2.93 12.47 -6.72
C LEU A 61 2.34 11.61 -7.84
N PHE A 62 1.59 10.56 -7.50
CA PHE A 62 0.91 9.72 -8.48
C PHE A 62 -0.15 10.49 -9.27
N GLN A 63 -1.00 11.26 -8.58
CA GLN A 63 -2.01 12.11 -9.22
C GLN A 63 -1.37 13.16 -10.14
N ILE A 64 -0.28 13.82 -9.71
CA ILE A 64 0.49 14.77 -10.53
C ILE A 64 1.09 14.07 -11.75
N ASN A 65 1.63 12.88 -11.57
CA ASN A 65 2.23 12.09 -12.66
C ASN A 65 1.17 11.76 -13.73
N MET A 66 -0.01 11.28 -13.32
CA MET A 66 -1.12 11.02 -14.25
C MET A 66 -1.56 12.26 -15.01
N ILE A 67 -1.62 13.42 -14.35
CA ILE A 67 -1.95 14.69 -15.00
C ILE A 67 -0.87 15.07 -16.03
N TYR A 68 0.40 14.94 -15.66
CA TYR A 68 1.53 15.28 -16.52
C TYR A 68 1.56 14.43 -17.81
N TYR A 69 1.28 13.12 -17.71
CA TYR A 69 1.21 12.24 -18.88
C TYR A 69 -0.15 12.26 -19.60
N GLY A 70 -1.09 13.10 -19.17
CA GLY A 70 -2.41 13.24 -19.80
C GLY A 70 -3.31 12.00 -19.67
N THR A 71 -2.98 11.07 -18.76
CA THR A 71 -3.76 9.85 -18.51
C THR A 71 -4.79 10.03 -17.41
N TRP A 72 -4.79 11.18 -16.74
CA TRP A 72 -5.75 11.50 -15.69
C TRP A 72 -7.15 11.73 -16.25
N SER A 73 -8.15 11.04 -15.68
CA SER A 73 -9.55 11.26 -15.99
C SER A 73 -10.40 11.35 -14.72
N VAL A 74 -11.40 12.23 -14.72
CA VAL A 74 -12.35 12.35 -13.59
C VAL A 74 -13.07 11.03 -13.32
N LYS A 75 -13.28 10.21 -14.35
CA LYS A 75 -14.04 8.96 -14.23
C LYS A 75 -13.22 7.80 -13.63
N THR A 76 -11.91 7.80 -13.81
CA THR A 76 -11.05 6.64 -13.51
C THR A 76 -9.89 6.94 -12.58
N SER A 77 -9.54 8.21 -12.37
CA SER A 77 -8.33 8.61 -11.62
C SER A 77 -8.63 9.27 -10.28
N LEU A 78 -9.91 9.53 -9.98
CA LEU A 78 -10.29 10.08 -8.68
C LEU A 78 -9.96 9.06 -7.57
N PRO A 79 -9.29 9.48 -6.48
CA PRO A 79 -8.88 8.62 -5.37
C PRO A 79 -10.06 8.25 -4.44
N LEU A 80 -11.17 7.81 -5.03
CA LEU A 80 -12.40 7.44 -4.32
C LEU A 80 -12.46 5.94 -4.02
N GLU A 81 -11.48 5.15 -4.46
CA GLU A 81 -11.36 3.77 -4.02
C GLU A 81 -11.01 3.71 -2.52
N MET A 82 -11.47 2.64 -1.88
CA MET A 82 -11.36 2.48 -0.42
C MET A 82 -9.91 2.56 0.08
N CYS A 83 -8.95 2.09 -0.71
CA CYS A 83 -7.52 2.14 -0.40
C CYS A 83 -7.03 3.59 -0.35
N TYR A 84 -7.39 4.40 -1.35
CA TYR A 84 -6.98 5.81 -1.45
C TYR A 84 -7.64 6.68 -0.38
N ILE A 85 -8.94 6.47 -0.12
CA ILE A 85 -9.63 7.14 0.98
C ILE A 85 -8.94 6.82 2.31
N SER A 86 -8.58 5.55 2.51
CA SER A 86 -7.88 5.12 3.72
C SER A 86 -6.50 5.78 3.82
N ALA A 87 -5.73 5.83 2.73
CA ALA A 87 -4.44 6.52 2.65
C ALA A 87 -4.53 8.00 3.06
N ILE A 88 -5.55 8.73 2.58
CA ILE A 88 -5.79 10.14 2.94
C ILE A 88 -6.15 10.29 4.43
N LEU A 89 -6.82 9.30 5.00
CA LEU A 89 -7.28 9.30 6.38
C LEU A 89 -6.20 8.94 7.42
N ILE A 90 -5.07 8.34 7.03
CA ILE A 90 -4.01 7.93 7.97
C ILE A 90 -3.43 9.13 8.75
N PRO A 91 -3.05 10.28 8.16
CA PRO A 91 -2.53 11.41 8.93
C PRO A 91 -3.54 12.01 9.91
N VAL A 92 -4.82 11.99 9.53
CA VAL A 92 -5.92 12.39 10.42
C VAL A 92 -5.99 11.46 11.63
N TYR A 93 -5.80 10.15 11.41
CA TYR A 93 -5.75 9.16 12.48
C TYR A 93 -4.54 9.33 13.39
N THR A 94 -3.36 9.58 12.82
CA THR A 94 -2.14 9.72 13.61
C THR A 94 -2.23 10.88 14.60
N ARG A 95 -2.96 11.96 14.26
CA ARG A 95 -3.27 13.09 15.15
C ARG A 95 -4.42 12.77 16.12
N ASN A 96 -5.41 11.99 15.71
CA ASN A 96 -6.62 11.69 16.48
C ASN A 96 -6.73 10.20 16.87
N ARG A 97 -5.68 9.63 17.48
CA ARG A 97 -5.57 8.18 17.76
C ARG A 97 -6.69 7.60 18.63
N ASN A 98 -7.33 8.46 19.43
CA ASN A 98 -8.43 8.07 20.31
C ASN A 98 -9.78 7.91 19.57
N PHE A 99 -9.86 8.32 18.31
CA PHE A 99 -11.12 8.29 17.56
C PHE A 99 -11.42 6.88 17.03
N ARG A 100 -12.30 6.17 17.74
CA ARG A 100 -12.63 4.76 17.50
C ARG A 100 -13.12 4.45 16.08
N LEU A 101 -13.93 5.35 15.49
CA LEU A 101 -14.46 5.14 14.14
C LEU A 101 -13.34 5.05 13.10
N LEU A 102 -12.36 5.93 13.20
CA LEU A 102 -11.23 5.98 12.29
C LEU A 102 -10.27 4.82 12.50
N LYS A 103 -10.09 4.38 13.75
CA LYS A 103 -9.37 3.15 14.07
C LYS A 103 -10.02 1.93 13.40
N ASN A 104 -11.35 1.80 13.50
CA ASN A 104 -12.07 0.68 12.89
C ASN A 104 -12.02 0.75 11.36
N TRP A 105 -12.22 1.94 10.79
CA TRP A 105 -12.11 2.15 9.34
C TRP A 105 -10.73 1.73 8.83
N LEU A 106 -9.66 2.23 9.44
CA LEU A 106 -8.30 1.90 9.00
C LEU A 106 -7.96 0.43 9.21
N PHE A 107 -8.51 -0.24 10.23
CA PHE A 107 -8.29 -1.67 10.42
C PHE A 107 -9.02 -2.52 9.37
N PHE A 108 -10.29 -2.23 9.09
CA PHE A 108 -11.07 -3.05 8.16
C PHE A 108 -10.88 -2.65 6.71
N ALA A 109 -11.06 -1.37 6.39
CA ALA A 109 -10.97 -0.87 5.03
C ALA A 109 -9.52 -0.58 4.60
N GLY A 110 -8.72 0.01 5.49
CA GLY A 110 -7.31 0.32 5.22
C GLY A 110 -6.46 -0.95 5.14
N PHE A 111 -6.16 -1.55 6.29
CA PHE A 111 -5.33 -2.74 6.38
C PHE A 111 -5.92 -3.92 5.59
N GLY A 112 -7.20 -4.25 5.76
CA GLY A 112 -7.83 -5.35 5.04
C GLY A 112 -7.78 -5.17 3.52
N GLY A 113 -8.18 -3.99 3.02
CA GLY A 113 -8.13 -3.67 1.59
C GLY A 113 -6.72 -3.71 1.03
N SER A 114 -5.76 -3.07 1.73
CA SER A 114 -4.37 -3.03 1.29
C SER A 114 -3.68 -4.38 1.35
N PHE A 115 -4.00 -5.23 2.33
CA PHE A 115 -3.48 -6.58 2.43
C PHE A 115 -3.94 -7.46 1.26
N PHE A 116 -5.23 -7.41 0.88
CA PHE A 116 -5.71 -8.16 -0.28
C PHE A 116 -5.17 -7.61 -1.61
N ALA A 117 -5.04 -6.29 -1.73
CA ALA A 117 -4.39 -5.67 -2.88
C ALA A 117 -2.91 -6.09 -2.97
N PHE A 118 -2.21 -6.16 -1.84
CA PHE A 118 -0.83 -6.62 -1.77
C PHE A 118 -0.65 -8.06 -2.27
N LEU A 119 -1.59 -8.95 -1.92
CA LEU A 119 -1.60 -10.34 -2.38
C LEU A 119 -2.12 -10.49 -3.82
N ASN A 120 -2.77 -9.48 -4.38
CA ASN A 120 -3.33 -9.56 -5.72
C ASN A 120 -2.23 -9.70 -6.77
N THR A 121 -2.30 -10.77 -7.53
CA THR A 121 -1.36 -11.10 -8.62
C THR A 121 -1.87 -10.70 -10.00
N ASN A 122 -3.14 -10.32 -10.12
CA ASN A 122 -3.75 -9.91 -11.37
C ASN A 122 -3.51 -8.42 -11.60
N LEU A 123 -2.31 -8.08 -12.06
CA LEU A 123 -1.86 -6.72 -12.32
C LEU A 123 -1.66 -6.50 -13.82
N SER A 124 -2.67 -6.85 -14.61
CA SER A 124 -2.67 -6.83 -16.08
C SER A 124 -2.35 -5.47 -16.70
N GLU A 125 -2.43 -4.38 -15.92
CA GLU A 125 -2.21 -3.00 -16.40
C GLU A 125 -0.90 -2.36 -15.92
N MET A 126 -0.10 -3.05 -15.09
CA MET A 126 1.14 -2.49 -14.52
C MET A 126 2.36 -2.64 -15.46
N SER A 127 2.22 -2.22 -16.72
CA SER A 127 3.33 -2.26 -17.70
C SER A 127 4.45 -1.26 -17.38
N GLN A 128 4.20 -0.29 -16.50
CA GLN A 128 5.17 0.74 -16.11
C GLN A 128 5.69 0.52 -14.69
N ILE A 129 7.02 0.51 -14.55
CA ILE A 129 7.74 0.34 -13.28
C ILE A 129 7.25 1.32 -12.21
N TYR A 130 6.93 2.56 -12.59
CA TYR A 130 6.42 3.58 -11.66
C TYR A 130 5.07 3.21 -11.03
N ILE A 131 4.16 2.61 -11.79
CA ILE A 131 2.86 2.16 -11.29
C ILE A 131 3.07 1.02 -10.29
N SER A 132 4.00 0.11 -10.58
CA SER A 132 4.39 -0.96 -9.65
C SER A 132 4.98 -0.42 -8.34
N ILE A 133 5.85 0.59 -8.40
CA ILE A 133 6.40 1.23 -7.21
C ILE A 133 5.29 1.91 -6.41
N HIS A 134 4.47 2.75 -7.05
CA HIS A 134 3.35 3.41 -6.38
C HIS A 134 2.43 2.38 -5.72
N TYR A 135 2.07 1.31 -6.43
CA TYR A 135 1.17 0.26 -5.93
C TYR A 135 1.74 -0.45 -4.70
N PHE A 136 2.92 -1.06 -4.80
CA PHE A 136 3.48 -1.85 -3.70
C PHE A 136 3.90 -1.00 -2.51
N PHE A 137 4.27 0.26 -2.75
CA PHE A 137 4.68 1.19 -1.71
C PHE A 137 3.47 1.83 -1.01
N ALA A 138 2.44 2.24 -1.74
CA ALA A 138 1.20 2.74 -1.16
C ALA A 138 0.54 1.66 -0.28
N HIS A 139 0.39 0.44 -0.80
CA HIS A 139 -0.26 -0.64 -0.07
C HIS A 139 0.62 -1.17 1.07
N GLY A 140 1.95 -1.26 0.86
CA GLY A 140 2.88 -1.70 1.90
C GLY A 140 3.03 -0.73 3.07
N LEU A 141 2.85 0.57 2.88
CA LEU A 141 2.89 1.56 3.97
C LEU A 141 1.59 1.64 4.77
N VAL A 142 0.46 1.23 4.19
CA VAL A 142 -0.83 1.15 4.88
C VAL A 142 -0.90 -0.10 5.77
N VAL A 143 -0.20 -1.17 5.38
CA VAL A 143 -0.07 -2.45 6.11
C VAL A 143 0.92 -2.32 7.27
#